data_AF-A0A1M7R058-F1
#
_entry.id   AF-A0A1M7R058-F1
#
_cell.length_a   1.000
_cell.length_b   1.000
_cell.length_c   1.000
_cell.angle_alpha   90.00
_cell.angle_beta   90.00
_cell.angle_gamma   90.00
#
_symmetry.space_group_name_H-M   'P 1'
#
loop_
_entity.id
_entity.type
_entity.pdbx_description
1 polymer ?
#
loop_
_entity_poly.entity_id
_entity_poly.type
_entity_poly.pdbx_seq_one_letter_code
_entity_poly.pdbx_strand_id
1 'polypeptide(L)'
;MTETNNRASGFDYLRLILSLAVILWHSYVLSEGRDAAHDLSQFFLVPVRSILICFFALSGFLVAGSLLRCKTLFMFLGLRVVRIVPALFLEVTISALLLGPLVTTVPLSTYFSSQEFHSYFLNIAGIIHYTLPGVFETNPFPKVINGQLWTIPWELECYVALSLLSLVGIVGRR
;
A
#
# COMPACT_ATOMS: atom_id res chain seq x y z
N MET A 1 -24.08 9.07 -1.56
CA MET A 1 -23.53 10.43 -1.42
C MET A 1 -24.61 11.48 -1.14
N THR A 2 -25.90 11.13 -1.12
CA THR A 2 -27.02 12.06 -0.84
C THR A 2 -27.33 12.26 0.64
N GLU A 3 -26.94 11.34 1.53
CA GLU A 3 -27.28 11.41 2.97
C GLU A 3 -26.37 12.36 3.79
N THR A 4 -25.15 12.66 3.33
CA THR A 4 -24.18 13.44 4.13
C THR A 4 -24.01 14.91 3.72
N ASN A 5 -24.84 15.42 2.81
CA ASN A 5 -24.85 16.83 2.38
C ASN A 5 -23.44 17.37 2.05
N ASN A 6 -22.66 16.58 1.28
CA ASN A 6 -21.28 16.88 0.87
C ASN A 6 -20.24 16.99 2.03
N ARG A 7 -20.57 16.50 3.23
CA ARG A 7 -19.64 16.41 4.37
C ARG A 7 -18.97 15.04 4.42
N ALA A 8 -17.70 15.02 4.84
CA ALA A 8 -16.96 13.81 5.13
C ALA A 8 -17.69 13.00 6.21
N SER A 9 -17.86 11.70 5.98
CA SER A 9 -18.46 10.79 6.96
C SER A 9 -17.48 10.56 8.12
N GLY A 10 -17.97 10.10 9.28
CA GLY A 10 -17.09 9.70 10.41
C GLY A 10 -16.01 8.70 10.00
N PHE A 11 -16.29 7.85 9.00
CA PHE A 11 -15.33 6.90 8.45
C PHE A 11 -14.20 7.56 7.66
N ASP A 12 -14.45 8.70 7.02
CA ASP A 12 -13.42 9.43 6.28
C ASP A 12 -12.43 10.09 7.24
N TYR A 13 -12.92 10.67 8.34
CA TYR A 13 -12.05 11.17 9.42
C TYR A 13 -11.24 10.04 10.06
N LEU A 14 -11.87 8.89 10.33
CA LEU A 14 -11.17 7.73 10.89
C LEU A 14 -10.05 7.24 9.96
N ARG A 15 -10.30 7.22 8.64
CA ARG A 15 -9.26 6.90 7.65
C ARG A 15 -8.10 7.89 7.67
N LEU A 16 -8.37 9.19 7.75
CA LEU A 16 -7.32 10.21 7.80
C LEU A 16 -6.46 10.06 9.06
N ILE A 17 -7.08 9.87 10.22
CA ILE A 17 -6.37 9.68 11.49
C ILE A 17 -5.50 8.41 11.45
N LEU A 18 -6.09 7.29 11.01
CA LEU A 18 -5.36 6.02 10.93
C LEU A 18 -4.23 6.07 9.90
N SER A 19 -4.45 6.66 8.72
CA SER A 19 -3.40 6.80 7.70
C SER A 19 -2.25 7.71 8.17
N LEU A 20 -2.56 8.81 8.87
CA LEU A 20 -1.54 9.67 9.46
C LEU A 20 -0.72 8.91 10.51
N ALA A 21 -1.37 8.14 11.39
CA ALA A 21 -0.68 7.32 12.37
C ALA A 21 0.24 6.26 11.71
N VAL A 22 -0.22 5.64 10.63
CA VAL A 22 0.59 4.70 9.82
C VAL A 22 1.80 5.39 9.20
N ILE A 23 1.64 6.59 8.64
CA ILE A 23 2.74 7.37 8.06
C ILE A 23 3.77 7.72 9.15
N LEU A 24 3.32 8.30 10.26
CA LEU A 24 4.20 8.70 11.36
C LEU A 24 4.99 7.52 11.92
N TRP A 25 4.33 6.37 12.11
CA TRP A 25 4.98 5.16 12.58
C TRP A 25 6.07 4.67 11.62
N HIS A 26 5.76 4.55 10.33
CA HIS A 26 6.73 4.04 9.37
C HIS A 26 7.89 5.01 9.13
N SER A 27 7.63 6.32 9.18
CA SER A 27 8.69 7.33 9.15
C SER A 27 9.63 7.17 10.34
N TYR A 28 9.10 6.96 11.55
CA TYR A 28 9.92 6.74 12.75
C TYR A 28 10.76 5.46 12.64
N VAL A 29 10.13 4.34 12.27
CA VAL A 29 10.84 3.06 12.10
C VAL A 29 11.97 3.19 11.09
N LEU A 30 11.72 3.84 9.94
CA LEU A 30 12.71 3.97 8.87
C LEU A 30 13.90 4.85 9.26
N SER A 31 13.67 5.90 10.06
CA SER A 31 14.71 6.83 10.51
C SER A 31 15.54 6.28 11.67
N GLU A 32 14.90 5.76 12.72
CA GLU A 32 15.58 5.38 13.98
C GLU A 32 15.91 3.88 14.05
N GLY A 33 15.39 3.08 13.13
CA GLY A 33 15.58 1.63 13.10
C GLY A 33 14.57 0.85 13.95
N ARG A 34 14.66 -0.48 13.87
CA ARG A 34 13.72 -1.42 14.51
C ARG A 34 13.76 -1.39 16.03
N ASP A 35 14.95 -1.19 16.61
CA ASP A 35 15.14 -1.29 18.06
C ASP A 35 14.53 -0.07 18.76
N ALA A 36 14.81 1.14 18.28
CA ALA A 36 14.17 2.36 18.78
C ALA A 36 12.64 2.33 18.61
N ALA A 37 12.14 1.79 17.49
CA ALA A 37 10.72 1.57 17.30
C ALA A 37 10.13 0.59 18.32
N HIS A 38 10.83 -0.49 18.64
CA HIS A 38 10.39 -1.44 19.65
C HIS A 38 10.25 -0.77 21.02
N ASP A 39 11.26 -0.01 21.44
CA ASP A 39 11.27 0.71 22.71
C ASP A 39 10.13 1.73 22.79
N LEU A 40 9.90 2.49 21.71
CA LEU A 40 8.79 3.43 21.63
C LEU A 40 7.42 2.74 21.75
N SER A 41 7.26 1.58 21.08
CA SER A 41 6.00 0.81 21.15
C SER A 41 5.73 0.27 22.54
N GLN A 42 6.76 -0.16 23.26
CA GLN A 42 6.66 -0.59 24.65
C GLN A 42 6.33 0.59 25.57
N PHE A 43 6.96 1.74 25.36
CA PHE A 43 6.73 2.95 26.16
C PHE A 43 5.28 3.43 26.09
N PHE A 44 4.68 3.47 24.89
CA PHE A 44 3.28 3.89 24.74
C PHE A 44 2.28 2.77 25.05
N LEU A 45 2.73 1.53 25.29
CA LEU A 45 1.89 0.32 25.40
C LEU A 45 0.92 0.17 24.22
N VAL A 46 1.23 0.79 23.07
CA VAL A 46 0.39 0.72 21.89
C VAL A 46 0.87 -0.46 21.07
N PRO A 47 0.02 -1.48 20.85
CA PRO A 47 0.31 -2.49 19.85
C PRO A 47 0.22 -1.79 18.49
N VAL A 48 1.33 -1.28 17.97
CA VAL A 48 1.32 -0.46 16.74
C VAL A 48 0.82 -1.24 15.53
N ARG A 49 0.97 -2.58 15.58
CA ARG A 49 0.31 -3.51 14.66
C ARG A 49 -1.21 -3.34 14.62
N SER A 50 -1.86 -2.98 15.72
CA SER A 50 -3.30 -2.75 15.79
C SER A 50 -3.75 -1.56 14.96
N ILE A 51 -2.93 -0.52 14.80
CA ILE A 51 -3.26 0.63 13.95
C ILE A 51 -3.41 0.17 12.49
N LEU A 52 -2.46 -0.65 12.02
CA LEU A 52 -2.49 -1.25 10.69
C LEU A 52 -3.70 -2.17 10.52
N ILE A 53 -3.98 -3.02 11.52
CA ILE A 53 -5.14 -3.92 11.50
C ILE A 53 -6.44 -3.13 11.45
N CYS A 54 -6.59 -2.07 12.24
CA CYS A 54 -7.76 -1.20 12.21
C CYS A 54 -7.93 -0.52 10.85
N PHE A 55 -6.84 0.00 10.27
CA PHE A 55 -6.87 0.62 8.94
C PHE A 55 -7.27 -0.37 7.84
N PHE A 56 -6.70 -1.59 7.89
CA PHE A 56 -6.99 -2.65 6.94
C PHE A 56 -8.44 -3.15 7.09
N ALA A 57 -8.91 -3.39 8.32
CA ALA A 57 -10.28 -3.81 8.61
C ALA A 57 -11.31 -2.77 8.16
N LEU A 58 -11.07 -1.48 8.45
CA LEU A 58 -11.91 -0.38 7.99
C LEU A 58 -11.97 -0.31 6.45
N SER A 59 -10.82 -0.51 5.80
CA SER A 59 -10.75 -0.54 4.34
C SER A 59 -11.54 -1.73 3.77
N GLY A 60 -11.39 -2.92 4.34
CA GLY A 60 -12.15 -4.12 3.98
C GLY A 60 -13.65 -3.94 4.12
N PHE A 61 -14.12 -3.34 5.24
CA PHE A 61 -15.54 -3.03 5.45
C PHE A 61 -16.12 -2.15 4.34
N LEU A 62 -15.39 -1.10 3.95
CA LEU A 62 -15.84 -0.16 2.92
C LEU A 62 -15.77 -0.77 1.51
N VAL A 63 -14.82 -1.67 1.26
CA VAL A 63 -14.73 -2.44 0.02
C VAL A 63 -15.90 -3.42 -0.09
N ALA A 64 -16.23 -4.15 0.97
CA ALA A 64 -17.39 -5.04 1.02
C ALA A 64 -18.71 -4.28 0.80
N GLY A 65 -18.88 -3.12 1.47
CA GLY A 65 -20.03 -2.25 1.22
C GLY A 65 -20.08 -1.75 -0.23
N SER A 66 -18.93 -1.52 -0.88
CA SER A 66 -18.90 -1.16 -2.30
C SER A 66 -19.22 -2.33 -3.22
N LEU A 67 -18.90 -3.58 -2.87
CA LEU A 67 -19.31 -4.77 -3.63
C LEU A 67 -20.84 -4.86 -3.70
N LEU A 68 -21.52 -4.68 -2.56
CA LEU A 68 -22.99 -4.69 -2.47
C LEU A 68 -23.66 -3.60 -3.33
N ARG A 69 -22.98 -2.46 -3.53
CA ARG A 69 -23.48 -1.35 -4.37
C ARG A 69 -23.19 -1.52 -5.86
N CYS A 70 -22.24 -2.37 -6.23
CA CYS A 70 -21.89 -2.57 -7.64
C CYS A 70 -22.93 -3.48 -8.33
N LYS A 71 -23.31 -3.14 -9.57
CA LYS A 71 -24.25 -3.94 -10.36
C LYS A 71 -23.61 -5.21 -10.94
N THR A 72 -22.31 -5.17 -11.20
CA THR A 72 -21.55 -6.27 -11.81
C THR A 72 -20.19 -6.41 -11.15
N LEU A 73 -19.64 -7.62 -11.17
CA LEU A 73 -18.31 -7.90 -10.66
C LEU A 73 -17.21 -7.19 -11.47
N PHE A 74 -17.43 -7.04 -12.78
CA PHE A 74 -16.53 -6.27 -13.65
C PHE A 74 -16.43 -4.80 -13.21
N MET A 75 -17.56 -4.17 -12.89
CA MET A 75 -17.57 -2.79 -12.35
C MET A 75 -16.87 -2.73 -10.99
N PHE A 76 -17.08 -3.73 -10.13
CA PHE A 76 -16.38 -3.84 -8.85
C PHE A 76 -14.87 -3.86 -9.08
N LEU A 77 -14.34 -4.81 -9.85
CA LEU A 77 -12.90 -4.94 -10.10
C LEU A 77 -12.32 -3.72 -10.82
N GLY A 78 -13.01 -3.18 -11.82
CA GLY A 78 -12.56 -1.99 -12.57
C GLY A 78 -12.32 -0.77 -11.67
N LEU A 79 -13.20 -0.53 -10.70
CA LEU A 79 -13.01 0.55 -9.71
C LEU A 79 -11.75 0.37 -8.84
N ARG A 80 -11.26 -0.87 -8.65
CA ARG A 80 -10.07 -1.16 -7.85
C ARG A 80 -8.81 -1.00 -8.69
N VAL A 81 -8.87 -1.41 -9.96
CA VAL A 81 -7.79 -1.15 -10.92
C VAL A 81 -7.54 0.35 -11.06
N VAL A 82 -8.59 1.15 -11.28
CA VAL A 82 -8.49 2.62 -11.38
C VAL A 82 -8.02 3.27 -10.06
N ARG A 83 -8.23 2.60 -8.92
CA ARG A 83 -7.77 3.07 -7.61
C ARG A 83 -6.28 2.79 -7.38
N ILE A 84 -5.81 1.58 -7.71
CA ILE A 84 -4.47 1.10 -7.34
C ILE A 84 -3.45 1.43 -8.44
N VAL A 85 -3.75 1.12 -9.69
CA VAL A 85 -2.76 1.16 -10.78
C VAL A 85 -2.21 2.57 -11.00
N PRO A 86 -3.00 3.65 -11.03
CA PRO A 86 -2.43 5.00 -11.20
C PRO A 86 -1.50 5.40 -10.07
N ALA A 87 -1.82 5.02 -8.82
CA ALA A 87 -0.99 5.33 -7.66
C ALA A 87 0.34 4.57 -7.71
N LEU A 88 0.30 3.26 -8.01
CA LEU A 88 1.50 2.44 -8.17
C LEU A 88 2.34 2.88 -9.36
N PHE A 89 1.72 3.22 -10.49
CA PHE A 89 2.43 3.72 -11.67
C PHE A 89 3.25 4.97 -11.32
N LEU A 90 2.63 5.94 -10.65
CA LEU A 90 3.31 7.17 -10.25
C LEU A 90 4.41 6.90 -9.22
N GLU A 91 4.13 6.12 -8.19
CA GLU A 91 5.10 5.79 -7.14
C GLU A 91 6.31 5.07 -7.74
N VAL A 92 6.09 4.00 -8.51
CA VAL A 92 7.16 3.19 -9.12
C VAL A 92 7.99 4.04 -10.09
N THR A 93 7.34 4.85 -10.91
CA THR A 93 8.02 5.69 -11.91
C THR A 93 8.87 6.77 -11.24
N ILE A 94 8.33 7.44 -10.20
CA ILE A 94 9.07 8.46 -9.45
C ILE A 94 10.25 7.80 -8.71
N SER A 95 10.02 6.66 -8.05
CA SER A 95 11.05 5.92 -7.33
C SER A 95 12.18 5.46 -8.26
N ALA A 96 11.86 4.89 -9.43
CA ALA A 96 12.85 4.31 -10.35
C ALA A 96 13.51 5.34 -11.29
N LEU A 97 12.79 6.35 -11.77
CA LEU A 97 13.33 7.29 -12.77
C LEU A 97 13.84 8.60 -12.16
N LEU A 98 13.33 9.00 -10.99
CA LEU A 98 13.73 10.25 -10.35
C LEU A 98 14.57 9.99 -9.11
N LEU A 99 14.04 9.28 -8.11
CA LEU A 99 14.73 9.11 -6.83
C LEU A 99 15.95 8.20 -6.95
N GLY A 100 15.82 7.04 -7.61
CA GLY A 100 16.89 6.06 -7.77
C GLY A 100 18.17 6.65 -8.40
N PRO A 101 18.11 7.28 -9.59
CA PRO A 101 19.27 7.92 -10.21
C PRO A 101 19.90 9.04 -9.39
N LEU A 102 19.14 9.72 -8.52
CA LEU A 102 19.66 10.79 -7.66
C LEU A 102 20.48 10.27 -6.48
N VAL A 103 20.20 9.05 -5.99
CA VAL A 103 20.79 8.50 -4.77
C VAL A 103 21.59 7.22 -4.97
N THR A 104 21.67 6.72 -6.21
CA THR A 104 22.39 5.48 -6.52
C THR A 104 23.91 5.64 -6.39
N THR A 105 24.58 4.60 -5.90
CA THR A 105 26.04 4.50 -5.79
C THR A 105 26.71 3.95 -7.04
N VAL A 106 25.94 3.43 -8.01
CA VAL A 106 26.48 2.82 -9.25
C VAL A 106 26.39 3.78 -10.44
N PRO A 107 27.23 3.60 -11.48
CA PRO A 107 27.12 4.40 -12.70
C PRO A 107 25.73 4.26 -13.35
N LEU A 108 25.20 5.37 -13.89
CA LEU A 108 23.86 5.41 -14.49
C LEU A 108 23.68 4.42 -15.65
N SER A 109 24.73 4.17 -16.42
CA SER A 109 24.70 3.15 -17.48
C SER A 109 24.41 1.75 -16.93
N THR A 110 25.04 1.39 -15.81
CA THR A 110 24.80 0.14 -15.09
C THR A 110 23.42 0.12 -14.45
N TYR A 111 22.99 1.24 -13.88
CA TYR A 111 21.67 1.39 -13.26
C TYR A 111 20.53 1.04 -14.22
N PHE A 112 20.47 1.72 -15.37
CA PHE A 112 19.40 1.56 -16.36
C PHE A 112 19.48 0.26 -17.15
N SER A 113 20.66 -0.36 -17.24
CA SER A 113 20.84 -1.66 -17.92
C SER A 113 20.61 -2.85 -16.99
N SER A 114 20.38 -2.62 -15.70
CA SER A 114 20.25 -3.70 -14.73
C SER A 114 18.89 -4.40 -14.83
N GLN A 115 18.89 -5.72 -14.60
CA GLN A 115 17.65 -6.49 -14.48
C GLN A 115 16.80 -6.00 -13.30
N GLU A 116 17.42 -5.57 -12.20
CA GLU A 116 16.71 -5.05 -11.01
C GLU A 116 15.87 -3.82 -11.34
N PHE A 117 16.43 -2.88 -12.11
CA PHE A 117 15.70 -1.69 -12.57
C PHE A 117 14.44 -2.07 -13.37
N HIS A 118 14.57 -3.00 -14.33
CA HIS A 118 13.42 -3.45 -15.13
C HIS A 118 12.39 -4.23 -14.30
N SER A 119 12.85 -5.12 -13.43
CA SER A 119 11.98 -5.89 -12.53
C SER A 119 11.21 -4.99 -11.56
N TYR A 120 11.77 -3.83 -11.17
CA TYR A 120 11.08 -2.88 -10.30
C TYR A 120 9.76 -2.35 -10.91
N PHE A 121 9.63 -2.30 -12.24
CA PHE A 121 8.37 -1.90 -12.90
C PHE A 121 7.24 -2.95 -12.74
N LEU A 122 7.57 -4.19 -12.38
CA LEU A 122 6.58 -5.23 -12.10
C LEU A 122 5.75 -4.91 -10.84
N ASN A 123 6.22 -4.01 -9.98
CA ASN A 123 5.44 -3.47 -8.87
C ASN A 123 4.11 -2.86 -9.32
N ILE A 124 4.04 -2.29 -10.54
CA ILE A 124 2.81 -1.71 -11.10
C ILE A 124 1.73 -2.80 -11.29
N ALA A 125 2.15 -4.02 -11.59
CA ALA A 125 1.29 -5.19 -11.71
C ALA A 125 1.03 -5.90 -10.37
N GLY A 126 1.54 -5.37 -9.25
CA GLY A 126 1.42 -5.98 -7.92
C GLY A 126 2.44 -7.09 -7.65
N ILE A 127 3.48 -7.25 -8.49
CA ILE A 127 4.56 -8.22 -8.26
C ILE A 127 5.70 -7.49 -7.54
N ILE A 128 5.79 -7.71 -6.23
CA ILE A 128 6.55 -6.82 -5.36
C ILE A 128 8.06 -7.04 -5.47
N HIS A 129 8.77 -5.96 -5.78
CA HIS A 129 10.22 -5.86 -5.80
C HIS A 129 10.64 -4.65 -4.98
N TYR A 130 11.53 -4.86 -4.01
CA TYR A 130 11.92 -3.81 -3.06
C TYR A 130 13.20 -3.07 -3.43
N THR A 131 13.98 -3.58 -4.38
CA THR A 131 15.36 -3.16 -4.63
C THR A 131 15.54 -2.48 -5.98
N LEU A 132 16.49 -1.54 -6.00
CA LEU A 132 17.02 -0.85 -7.17
C LEU A 132 18.55 -0.87 -7.03
N PRO A 133 19.30 -0.93 -8.14
CA PRO A 133 20.75 -1.12 -8.09
C PRO A 133 21.44 0.08 -7.42
N GLY A 134 22.25 -0.19 -6.39
CA GLY A 134 23.04 0.81 -5.67
C GLY A 134 22.22 1.81 -4.84
N VAL A 135 20.94 1.57 -4.57
CA VAL A 135 20.08 2.49 -3.82
C VAL A 135 19.96 2.05 -2.35
N PHE A 136 20.18 2.99 -1.41
CA PHE A 136 20.01 2.80 0.04
C PHE A 136 20.79 1.61 0.65
N GLU A 137 22.01 1.35 0.18
CA GLU A 137 22.80 0.21 0.65
C GLU A 137 23.20 0.29 2.13
N THR A 138 23.31 1.51 2.68
CA THR A 138 23.77 1.77 4.06
C THR A 138 22.66 2.21 5.01
N ASN A 139 21.40 2.20 4.59
CA ASN A 139 20.28 2.58 5.45
C ASN A 139 20.03 1.52 6.54
N PRO A 140 19.38 1.88 7.68
CA PRO A 140 18.95 0.91 8.70
C PRO A 140 18.13 -0.26 8.12
N PHE A 141 17.41 0.01 7.03
CA PHE A 141 16.78 -0.99 6.16
C PHE A 141 17.49 -1.00 4.81
N PRO A 142 18.54 -1.82 4.65
CA PRO A 142 19.37 -1.76 3.46
C PRO A 142 18.59 -2.22 2.23
N LYS A 143 18.81 -1.53 1.10
CA LYS A 143 18.27 -1.86 -0.23
C LYS A 143 16.75 -1.76 -0.38
N VAL A 144 16.01 -1.36 0.64
CA VAL A 144 14.54 -1.25 0.56
C VAL A 144 14.16 0.16 0.15
N ILE A 145 13.58 0.31 -1.05
CA ILE A 145 13.13 1.61 -1.58
C ILE A 145 11.75 1.96 -1.02
N ASN A 146 10.81 1.03 -1.17
CA ASN A 146 9.46 1.21 -0.66
C ASN A 146 9.00 -0.04 0.08
N GLY A 147 9.22 -0.03 1.40
CA GLY A 147 8.79 -1.12 2.27
C GLY A 147 7.27 -1.28 2.33
N GLN A 148 6.47 -0.26 1.98
CA GLN A 148 5.01 -0.28 2.13
C GLN A 148 4.28 -1.10 1.06
N LEU A 149 4.98 -1.42 -0.03
CA LEU A 149 4.47 -2.27 -1.12
C LEU A 149 4.04 -3.66 -0.64
N TRP A 150 4.51 -4.12 0.52
CA TRP A 150 4.15 -5.41 1.11
C TRP A 150 2.64 -5.62 1.35
N THR A 151 1.86 -4.55 1.49
CA THR A 151 0.41 -4.63 1.70
C THR A 151 -0.40 -4.85 0.43
N ILE A 152 0.16 -4.52 -0.74
CA ILE A 152 -0.54 -4.58 -2.02
C ILE A 152 -0.98 -6.00 -2.39
N PRO A 153 -0.15 -7.06 -2.26
CA PRO A 153 -0.59 -8.42 -2.54
C PRO A 153 -1.77 -8.84 -1.66
N TRP A 154 -1.73 -8.52 -0.36
CA TRP A 154 -2.83 -8.82 0.57
C TRP A 154 -4.13 -8.10 0.20
N GLU A 155 -4.03 -6.85 -0.26
CA GLU A 155 -5.18 -6.09 -0.76
C GLU A 155 -5.78 -6.73 -2.02
N LEU A 156 -4.95 -7.16 -2.97
CA LEU A 156 -5.38 -7.85 -4.18
C LEU A 156 -6.03 -9.21 -3.87
N GLU A 157 -5.43 -10.00 -2.98
CA GLU A 157 -6.00 -11.27 -2.52
C GLU A 157 -7.37 -11.07 -1.86
N CYS A 158 -7.53 -10.03 -1.05
CA CYS A 158 -8.82 -9.70 -0.44
C CYS A 158 -9.88 -9.36 -1.50
N TYR A 159 -9.50 -8.68 -2.59
CA TYR A 159 -10.41 -8.40 -3.70
C TYR A 159 -10.82 -9.66 -4.45
N VAL A 160 -9.89 -10.58 -4.66
CA VAL A 160 -10.18 -11.89 -5.25
C VAL A 160 -11.10 -12.69 -4.33
N ALA A 161 -10.81 -12.77 -3.03
CA ALA A 161 -11.62 -13.47 -2.04
C ALA A 161 -13.06 -12.94 -2.00
N LEU A 162 -13.24 -11.61 -1.92
CA LEU A 162 -14.58 -11.00 -1.96
C LEU A 162 -15.31 -11.27 -3.28
N SER A 163 -14.59 -11.28 -4.39
CA SER A 163 -15.16 -11.60 -5.71
C SER A 163 -15.67 -13.04 -5.76
N LEU A 164 -14.89 -13.99 -5.25
CA LEU A 164 -15.26 -15.40 -5.16
C LEU A 164 -16.46 -15.61 -4.24
N LEU A 165 -16.46 -14.97 -3.05
CA LEU A 165 -17.61 -15.02 -2.13
C LEU A 165 -18.89 -14.47 -2.76
N SER A 166 -18.77 -13.44 -3.61
CA SER A 166 -19.89 -12.92 -4.39
C SER A 166 -20.41 -13.92 -5.42
N LEU A 167 -19.52 -14.66 -6.08
CA LEU A 167 -19.88 -15.65 -7.11
C LEU A 167 -20.56 -16.88 -6.51
N VAL A 168 -20.15 -17.32 -5.32
CA VAL A 168 -20.77 -18.45 -4.59
C VAL A 168 -22.15 -18.08 -4.03
N GLY A 169 -22.60 -16.82 -4.17
CA GLY A 169 -23.92 -16.37 -3.75
C GLY A 169 -24.05 -16.09 -2.24
N ILE A 170 -22.94 -16.16 -1.49
CA ILE A 170 -22.90 -15.84 -0.05
C ILE A 170 -23.23 -14.37 0.20
N VAL A 171 -22.95 -13.51 -0.78
CA VAL A 171 -23.19 -12.05 -0.72
C VAL A 171 -24.44 -11.64 -1.53
N GLY A 172 -25.15 -12.60 -2.15
CA GLY A 172 -26.20 -12.31 -3.12
C GLY A 172 -27.29 -13.37 -3.18
N ARG A 173 -28.12 -13.47 -2.14
CA ARG A 173 -29.55 -13.75 -2.34
C ARG A 173 -30.24 -12.41 -2.58
N ARG A 174 -30.47 -12.10 -3.85
CA ARG A 174 -31.50 -11.13 -4.25
C ARG A 174 -32.82 -11.87 -4.39
#